data_AF-L9XCK0-F1
#
_entry.id   AF-L9XCK0-F1
#
_cell.length_a   1.000
_cell.length_b   1.000
_cell.length_c   1.000
_cell.angle_alpha   90.00
_cell.angle_beta   90.00
_cell.angle_gamma   90.00
#
_symmetry.space_group_name_H-M   'P 1'
#
loop_
_entity.id
_entity.type
_entity.pdbx_description
1 polymer ?
#
loop_
_entity_poly.entity_id
_entity_poly.type
_entity_poly.pdbx_seq_one_letter_code
_entity_poly.pdbx_strand_id
1 'polypeptide(L)'
;MHENTIGRRGQDPFDALIDVLAAVNRYDLALGVIPIAFVITLVAASVFGVPAPYAFAAAAIVGIGVIADVCYLNPPVDQGSTDRTDDRTAAD
;
A
#
# COMPACT_ATOMS: atom_id res chain seq x y z
N MET A 1 -17.69 -18.15 38.98
CA MET A 1 -16.26 -18.12 38.61
C MET A 1 -16.13 -17.05 37.54
N HIS A 2 -15.65 -15.85 37.92
CA HIS A 2 -15.50 -14.70 37.04
C HIS A 2 -14.11 -14.72 36.42
N GLU A 3 -14.01 -15.14 35.18
CA GLU A 3 -12.79 -14.97 34.39
C GLU A 3 -12.87 -13.62 33.67
N ASN A 4 -12.27 -12.61 34.29
CA ASN A 4 -11.94 -11.35 33.63
C ASN A 4 -10.71 -11.56 32.74
N THR A 5 -10.89 -12.06 31.53
CA THR A 5 -9.85 -12.05 30.48
C THR A 5 -9.80 -10.68 29.80
N ILE A 6 -9.56 -9.62 30.58
CA ILE A 6 -9.16 -8.31 30.04
C ILE A 6 -7.64 -8.38 29.80
N GLY A 7 -7.27 -9.19 28.82
CA GLY A 7 -5.92 -9.25 28.26
C GLY A 7 -5.75 -8.30 27.08
N ARG A 8 -6.43 -7.15 27.06
CA ARG A 8 -6.15 -6.09 26.07
C ARG A 8 -4.97 -5.27 26.59
N ARG A 9 -3.79 -5.88 26.56
CA ARG A 9 -2.51 -5.20 26.84
C ARG A 9 -2.46 -4.00 25.90
N GLY A 10 -2.27 -2.81 26.44
CA GLY A 10 -2.17 -1.58 25.67
C GLY A 10 -1.10 -1.74 24.60
N GLN A 11 -1.55 -2.00 23.37
CA GLN A 11 -0.69 -1.90 22.21
C GLN A 11 -0.64 -0.41 21.93
N ASP A 12 0.54 0.19 22.07
CA ASP A 12 0.70 1.60 21.82
C ASP A 12 0.20 1.89 20.40
N PRO A 13 -0.65 2.92 20.22
CA PRO A 13 -1.28 3.18 18.92
C PRO A 13 -0.23 3.45 17.84
N PHE A 14 0.94 3.94 18.24
CA PHE A 14 2.10 4.09 17.37
C PHE A 14 2.71 2.74 16.99
N ASP A 15 2.90 1.81 17.93
CA ASP A 15 3.44 0.49 17.61
C ASP A 15 2.51 -0.30 16.69
N ALA A 16 1.19 -0.20 16.91
CA ALA A 16 0.20 -0.79 16.01
C ALA A 16 0.27 -0.18 14.59
N LEU A 17 0.47 1.13 14.47
CA LEU A 17 0.63 1.80 13.18
C LEU A 17 1.92 1.37 12.48
N ILE A 18 3.03 1.28 13.21
CA ILE A 18 4.32 0.84 12.69
C ILE A 18 4.24 -0.62 12.23
N ASP A 19 3.53 -1.48 12.96
CA ASP A 19 3.34 -2.89 12.59
C ASP A 19 2.50 -3.02 11.30
N VAL A 20 1.46 -2.20 11.15
CA VAL A 20 0.70 -2.10 9.90
C VAL A 20 1.57 -1.61 8.76
N LEU A 21 2.39 -0.55 8.96
CA LEU A 21 3.34 -0.07 7.96
C LEU A 21 4.43 -1.10 7.64
N ALA A 22 4.84 -1.92 8.59
CA ALA A 22 5.83 -2.97 8.38
C ALA A 22 5.23 -4.15 7.58
N ALA A 23 3.92 -4.36 7.68
CA ALA A 23 3.18 -5.35 6.89
C ALA A 23 2.81 -4.87 5.47
N VAL A 24 2.96 -3.58 5.15
CA VAL A 24 2.69 -2.99 3.82
C VAL A 24 3.60 -3.63 2.78
N ASN A 25 3.00 -4.17 1.71
CA ASN A 25 3.75 -4.70 0.58
C ASN A 25 4.06 -3.59 -0.46
N ARG A 26 4.92 -3.88 -1.44
CA ARG A 26 5.28 -2.97 -2.55
C ARG A 26 4.06 -2.36 -3.25
N TYR A 27 2.96 -3.10 -3.34
CA TYR A 27 1.71 -2.68 -3.97
C TYR A 27 0.91 -1.70 -3.11
N ASP A 28 0.92 -1.88 -1.79
CA ASP A 28 0.29 -0.96 -0.84
C ASP A 28 1.04 0.38 -0.79
N LEU A 29 2.36 0.34 -0.93
CA LEU A 29 3.19 1.53 -1.07
C LEU A 29 2.80 2.34 -2.31
N ALA A 30 2.66 1.67 -3.46
CA ALA A 30 2.26 2.32 -4.71
C ALA A 30 0.86 2.95 -4.62
N LEU A 31 -0.07 2.29 -3.94
CA LEU A 31 -1.39 2.86 -3.65
C LEU A 31 -1.30 4.10 -2.76
N GLY A 32 -0.35 4.14 -1.82
CA GLY A 32 -0.05 5.31 -0.99
C GLY A 32 0.60 6.48 -1.75
N VAL A 33 1.38 6.22 -2.81
CA VAL A 33 2.05 7.28 -3.59
C VAL A 33 1.04 8.21 -4.27
N ILE A 34 -0.07 7.67 -4.78
CA ILE A 34 -1.10 8.44 -5.49
C ILE A 34 -1.69 9.56 -4.62
N PRO A 35 -2.30 9.29 -3.44
CA PRO A 35 -2.85 10.35 -2.60
C PRO A 35 -1.76 11.31 -2.09
N ILE A 36 -0.54 10.82 -1.82
CA ILE A 36 0.58 11.68 -1.43
C ILE A 36 0.92 12.70 -2.54
N ALA A 37 0.94 12.28 -3.81
CA ALA A 37 1.19 13.18 -4.93
C ALA A 37 0.11 14.27 -5.05
N PHE A 38 -1.16 13.93 -4.81
CA PHE A 38 -2.27 14.89 -4.77
C PHE A 38 -2.12 15.89 -3.61
N VAL A 39 -1.71 15.44 -2.43
CA VAL A 39 -1.47 16.33 -1.28
C VAL A 39 -0.30 17.29 -1.57
N ILE A 40 0.81 16.78 -2.12
CA ILE A 40 1.98 17.60 -2.45
C ILE A 40 1.62 18.68 -3.49
N THR A 41 0.92 18.30 -4.55
CA THR A 41 0.51 19.24 -5.60
C THR A 41 -0.51 20.25 -5.11
N LEU A 42 -1.42 19.87 -4.20
CA LEU A 42 -2.34 20.81 -3.56
C LEU A 42 -1.60 21.82 -2.68
N VAL A 43 -0.63 21.38 -1.88
CA VAL A 43 0.23 22.27 -1.09
C VAL A 43 1.00 23.21 -2.01
N ALA A 44 1.61 22.69 -3.08
CA ALA A 44 2.32 23.50 -4.07
C ALA A 44 1.38 24.52 -4.73
N ALA A 45 0.16 24.13 -5.12
CA ALA A 45 -0.83 25.05 -5.68
C ALA A 45 -1.16 26.18 -4.69
N SER A 46 -1.31 25.85 -3.41
CA SER A 46 -1.60 26.85 -2.37
C SER A 46 -0.45 27.82 -2.11
N VAL A 47 0.79 27.33 -2.12
CA VAL A 47 1.99 28.12 -1.81
C VAL A 47 2.45 28.96 -2.99
N PHE A 48 2.42 28.39 -4.20
CA PHE A 48 2.91 29.04 -5.42
C PHE A 48 1.80 29.74 -6.23
N GLY A 49 0.54 29.65 -5.78
CA GLY A 49 -0.60 30.26 -6.48
C GLY A 49 -0.91 29.62 -7.84
N VAL A 50 -0.45 28.39 -8.07
CA VAL A 50 -0.73 27.66 -9.31
C VAL A 50 -2.22 27.32 -9.36
N PRO A 51 -2.91 27.53 -10.50
CA PRO A 51 -4.30 27.15 -10.61
C PRO A 51 -4.47 25.65 -10.35
N ALA A 52 -5.39 25.31 -9.44
CA ALA A 52 -5.67 23.93 -9.02
C ALA A 52 -5.82 22.92 -10.18
N PRO A 53 -6.46 23.26 -11.32
CA PRO A 53 -6.58 22.31 -12.44
C PRO A 53 -5.22 21.82 -12.96
N TYR A 54 -4.22 22.72 -13.06
CA TYR A 54 -2.89 22.35 -13.54
C TYR A 54 -2.12 21.52 -12.52
N ALA A 55 -2.26 21.84 -11.24
CA ALA A 55 -1.62 21.08 -10.16
C ALA A 55 -2.18 19.65 -10.06
N PHE A 56 -3.51 19.50 -10.13
CA PHE A 56 -4.15 18.18 -10.15
C PHE A 56 -3.86 17.40 -11.42
N ALA A 57 -3.72 18.05 -12.57
CA ALA A 57 -3.27 17.39 -13.80
C ALA A 57 -1.88 16.76 -13.64
N ALA A 58 -0.94 17.47 -12.99
CA ALA A 58 0.39 16.93 -12.70
C ALA A 58 0.32 15.70 -11.78
N ALA A 59 -0.49 15.75 -10.72
CA ALA A 59 -0.70 14.60 -9.83
C ALA A 59 -1.34 13.41 -10.55
N ALA A 60 -2.30 13.66 -11.44
CA ALA A 60 -2.94 12.63 -12.23
C ALA A 60 -1.93 11.92 -13.16
N ILE A 61 -1.01 12.65 -13.79
CA ILE A 61 0.06 12.06 -14.61
C ILE A 61 0.94 11.13 -13.78
N VAL A 62 1.32 11.54 -12.57
CA VAL A 62 2.08 10.69 -11.64
C VAL A 62 1.28 9.43 -11.28
N GLY A 63 0.00 9.57 -10.95
CA GLY A 63 -0.87 8.44 -10.64
C GLY A 63 -0.99 7.43 -11.79
N ILE A 64 -1.13 7.91 -13.03
CA ILE A 64 -1.13 7.05 -14.23
C ILE A 64 0.20 6.29 -14.35
N GLY A 65 1.33 6.96 -14.14
CA GLY A 65 2.65 6.33 -14.18
C GLY A 65 2.80 5.22 -13.14
N VAL A 66 2.33 5.45 -11.91
CA VAL A 66 2.34 4.44 -10.83
C VAL A 66 1.47 3.24 -11.17
N ILE A 67 0.26 3.47 -11.71
CA ILE A 67 -0.63 2.40 -12.15
C ILE A 67 0.02 1.60 -13.29
N ALA A 68 0.63 2.29 -14.26
CA ALA A 68 1.32 1.64 -15.36
C ALA A 68 2.48 0.77 -14.87
N ASP A 69 3.27 1.25 -13.91
CA ASP A 69 4.38 0.50 -13.31
C ASP A 69 3.87 -0.76 -12.62
N VAL A 70 2.93 -0.61 -11.70
CA VAL A 70 2.41 -1.70 -10.87
C VAL A 70 1.66 -2.75 -11.68
N CYS A 71 0.82 -2.32 -12.63
CA CYS A 71 -0.07 -3.22 -13.36
C CYS A 71 0.58 -3.83 -14.60
N TYR A 72 1.54 -3.15 -15.24
CA TYR A 72 2.07 -3.56 -16.55
C TYR A 72 3.58 -3.79 -16.57
N LEU A 73 4.41 -2.95 -15.95
CA LEU A 73 5.87 -3.15 -15.98
C LEU A 73 6.33 -4.17 -14.94
N ASN A 74 5.77 -4.11 -13.73
CA ASN A 74 6.12 -4.98 -12.62
C ASN A 74 4.87 -5.66 -12.03
N PRO A 75 4.15 -6.45 -12.86
CA PRO A 75 2.93 -7.10 -12.43
C PRO A 75 3.17 -8.03 -11.23
N PRO A 76 2.17 -8.23 -10.36
CA PRO A 76 2.25 -9.19 -9.25
C PRO A 76 2.56 -10.58 -9.78
N VAL A 77 3.73 -11.09 -9.41
CA VAL A 77 4.06 -12.50 -9.54
C VAL A 77 3.28 -13.26 -8.48
N ASP A 78 2.34 -14.08 -8.94
CA ASP A 78 1.55 -14.95 -8.08
C ASP A 78 2.48 -15.97 -7.40
N GLN A 79 2.74 -15.77 -6.11
CA GLN A 79 3.61 -16.65 -5.30
C GLN A 79 2.89 -17.94 -4.87
N GLY A 80 1.64 -18.17 -5.28
CA GLY A 80 0.77 -19.23 -4.78
C GLY A 80 0.72 -20.54 -5.59
N SER A 81 1.54 -20.73 -6.62
CA SER A 81 1.42 -21.90 -7.52
C SER A 81 2.53 -22.96 -7.40
N THR A 82 3.52 -22.79 -6.51
CA THR A 82 4.60 -23.78 -6.29
C THR A 82 4.34 -24.77 -5.15
N ASP A 83 3.23 -24.66 -4.40
CA ASP A 83 2.88 -25.57 -3.29
C ASP A 83 1.75 -26.56 -3.67
N ARG A 84 1.89 -27.25 -4.81
CA ARG A 84 0.97 -28.35 -5.19
C ARG A 84 1.67 -29.55 -5.81
N THR A 85 3.00 -29.52 -5.97
CA THR A 85 3.71 -30.53 -6.76
C THR A 85 4.46 -31.56 -5.92
N ASP A 86 4.62 -31.37 -4.61
CA ASP A 86 5.33 -32.34 -3.75
C ASP A 86 4.44 -33.47 -3.20
N ASP A 87 3.11 -33.32 -3.22
CA ASP A 87 2.21 -34.31 -2.62
C ASP A 87 1.83 -35.48 -3.57
N ARG A 88 2.23 -35.41 -4.85
CA ARG A 88 1.83 -36.39 -5.88
C ARG A 88 2.88 -37.42 -6.25
N THR A 89 4.11 -37.27 -5.74
CA THR A 89 5.24 -38.17 -6.09
C THR A 89 5.50 -39.22 -5.00
N ALA A 90 4.79 -39.18 -3.87
CA ALA A 90 4.96 -40.13 -2.76
C ALA A 90 3.99 -41.33 -2.83
N ALA A 91 3.20 -41.48 -3.90
CA ALA A 91 2.11 -42.45 -3.96
C ALA A 91 2.17 -43.48 -5.12
N ASP A 92 3.25 -43.53 -5.90
CA ASP A 92 3.46 -44.57 -6.93
C ASP A 92 4.76 -45.35 -6.72
#